data_AF-A0A944E9M5-F1
#
_entry.id   AF-A0A944E9M5-F1
#
_cell.length_a   1.000
_cell.length_b   1.000
_cell.length_c   1.000
_cell.angle_alpha   90.00
_cell.angle_beta   90.00
_cell.angle_gamma   90.00
#
_symmetry.space_group_name_H-M   'P 1'
#
loop_
_entity.id
_entity.type
_entity.pdbx_description
1 polymer ?
#
loop_
_entity_poly.entity_id
_entity_poly.type
_entity_poly.pdbx_seq_one_letter_code
_entity_poly.pdbx_strand_id
1 'polypeptide(L)'
;MAGYAVLLGGYTAFVAAAAVAARRRGTAPSRPEFTDLALLAVATFRVSRTLTKDPILAPLRAPFTTYQSPAGPGEVMEAPRAGMLRHAIGELLTCPFCMTQWTGTAGLACLAFFPEPTRWVTSGLSAVAAADALQLGYAQLQQAAQE
;
A
#
# COMPACT_ATOMS: atom_id res chain seq x y z
N MET A 1 16.88 10.11 12.61
CA MET A 1 15.77 10.66 13.44
C MET A 1 14.97 11.74 12.74
N ALA A 2 15.55 12.87 12.30
CA ALA A 2 14.76 13.97 11.72
C ALA A 2 13.96 13.61 10.44
N GLY A 3 14.42 12.67 9.61
CA GLY A 3 13.62 12.14 8.48
C GLY A 3 12.31 11.47 8.93
N TYR A 4 12.34 10.68 10.00
CA TYR A 4 11.11 10.07 10.56
C TYR A 4 10.20 11.10 11.24
N ALA A 5 10.76 12.17 11.81
CA ALA A 5 9.95 13.26 12.35
C ALA A 5 9.12 13.94 11.23
N VAL A 6 9.70 14.09 10.03
CA VAL A 6 8.97 14.58 8.85
C VAL A 6 7.86 13.60 8.44
N LEU A 7 8.14 12.29 8.39
CA LEU A 7 7.10 11.29 8.07
C LEU A 7 5.97 11.26 9.09
N LEU A 8 6.31 11.33 10.38
CA LEU A 8 5.33 11.40 11.46
C LEU A 8 4.51 12.68 11.38
N GLY A 9 5.15 13.82 11.13
CA GLY A 9 4.49 15.10 10.90
C GLY A 9 3.54 15.05 9.69
N GLY A 10 3.98 14.44 8.60
CA GLY A 10 3.16 14.24 7.40
C GLY A 10 1.95 13.34 7.67
N TYR A 11 2.15 12.22 8.38
CA TYR A 11 1.08 11.28 8.72
C TYR A 11 0.04 11.92 9.65
N THR A 12 0.51 12.61 10.71
CA THR A 12 -0.37 13.30 11.65
C THR A 12 -1.12 14.44 10.97
N ALA A 13 -0.48 15.22 10.10
CA ALA A 13 -1.13 16.25 9.31
C ALA A 13 -2.18 15.66 8.35
N PHE A 14 -1.88 14.53 7.71
CA PHE A 14 -2.82 13.82 6.83
C PHE A 14 -4.08 13.37 7.60
N VAL A 15 -3.90 12.68 8.73
CA VAL A 15 -5.02 12.22 9.56
C VAL A 15 -5.81 13.40 10.13
N ALA A 16 -5.14 14.45 10.59
CA ALA A 16 -5.80 15.65 11.09
C ALA A 16 -6.60 16.37 10.01
N ALA A 17 -6.05 16.49 8.79
CA ALA A 17 -6.73 17.10 7.66
C ALA A 17 -7.98 16.30 7.27
N ALA A 18 -7.88 14.96 7.21
CA ALA A 18 -9.02 14.09 6.97
C ALA A 18 -10.10 14.26 8.07
N ALA A 19 -9.71 14.27 9.34
CA ALA A 19 -10.64 14.46 10.45
C ALA A 19 -11.33 15.83 10.41
N VAL A 20 -10.61 16.91 10.13
CA VAL A 20 -11.16 18.26 9.98
C VAL A 20 -12.09 18.34 8.78
N ALA A 21 -11.70 17.77 7.64
CA ALA A 21 -12.53 17.71 6.45
C ALA A 21 -13.85 16.96 6.70
N ALA A 22 -13.78 15.82 7.41
CA ALA A 22 -14.97 15.06 7.79
C ALA A 22 -15.92 15.87 8.69
N ARG A 23 -15.37 16.55 9.70
CA ARG A 23 -16.15 17.44 10.57
C ARG A 23 -16.81 18.58 9.79
N ARG A 24 -16.08 19.22 8.87
CA ARG A 24 -16.60 20.35 8.07
C ARG A 24 -17.68 19.93 7.07
N ARG A 25 -17.58 18.73 6.50
CA ARG A 25 -18.58 18.19 5.57
C ARG A 25 -19.82 17.64 6.26
N GLY A 26 -19.84 17.60 7.59
CA GLY A 26 -20.91 16.93 8.34
C GLY A 26 -21.00 15.44 8.03
N THR A 27 -19.94 14.84 7.48
CA THR A 27 -19.89 13.39 7.26
C THR A 27 -19.77 12.73 8.63
N ALA A 28 -20.88 12.23 9.16
CA ALA A 28 -20.85 11.29 10.27
C ALA A 28 -20.33 9.96 9.70
N PRO A 29 -19.11 9.51 10.06
CA PRO A 29 -18.60 8.26 9.52
C PRO A 29 -19.50 7.14 10.05
N SER A 30 -20.34 6.58 9.18
CA SER A 30 -20.99 5.32 9.47
C SER A 30 -19.89 4.26 9.55
N ARG A 31 -20.02 3.32 10.48
CA ARG A 31 -19.07 2.22 10.59
C ARG A 31 -19.10 1.45 9.25
N PRO A 32 -17.96 1.26 8.57
CA PRO A 32 -17.95 0.54 7.30
C PRO A 32 -18.50 -0.86 7.48
N GLU A 33 -19.15 -1.38 6.43
CA GLU A 33 -19.61 -2.76 6.42
C GLU A 33 -18.43 -3.72 6.51
N PHE A 34 -18.67 -4.93 7.02
CA PHE A 34 -17.63 -5.94 7.13
C PHE A 34 -16.98 -6.26 5.77
N THR A 35 -17.79 -6.31 4.71
CA THR A 35 -17.31 -6.54 3.33
C THR A 35 -16.38 -5.42 2.87
N ASP A 36 -16.72 -4.16 3.16
CA ASP A 36 -15.86 -3.01 2.83
C ASP A 36 -14.51 -3.14 3.56
N LEU A 37 -14.50 -3.53 4.84
CA LEU A 37 -13.27 -3.73 5.60
C LEU A 37 -12.44 -4.91 5.07
N ALA A 38 -13.08 -6.02 4.71
CA ALA A 38 -12.40 -7.20 4.17
C ALA A 38 -11.74 -6.90 2.82
N LEU A 39 -12.49 -6.28 1.90
CA LEU A 39 -11.95 -5.87 0.59
C LEU A 39 -10.88 -4.79 0.73
N LEU A 40 -11.07 -3.83 1.64
CA LEU A 40 -10.05 -2.83 1.92
C LEU A 40 -8.76 -3.48 2.48
N ALA A 41 -8.86 -4.48 3.34
CA ALA A 41 -7.69 -5.18 3.87
C ALA A 41 -6.90 -5.89 2.77
N VAL A 42 -7.57 -6.64 1.89
CA VAL A 42 -6.93 -7.32 0.75
C VAL A 42 -6.35 -6.30 -0.24
N ALA A 43 -7.10 -5.26 -0.57
CA ALA A 43 -6.64 -4.19 -1.43
C ALA A 43 -5.42 -3.44 -0.84
N THR A 44 -5.42 -3.19 0.48
CA THR A 44 -4.31 -2.55 1.19
C THR A 44 -3.05 -3.41 1.12
N PHE A 45 -3.18 -4.73 1.32
CA PHE A 45 -2.09 -5.68 1.14
C PHE A 45 -1.53 -5.62 -0.29
N ARG A 46 -2.40 -5.70 -1.31
CA ARG A 46 -1.95 -5.65 -2.72
C ARG A 46 -1.28 -4.32 -3.06
N VAL A 47 -1.91 -3.19 -2.75
CA VAL A 47 -1.37 -1.86 -3.08
C VAL A 47 -0.07 -1.58 -2.35
N SER A 48 0.02 -1.91 -1.05
CA SER A 48 1.25 -1.70 -0.29
C SER A 48 2.42 -2.48 -0.88
N ARG A 49 2.20 -3.72 -1.32
CA ARG A 49 3.22 -4.50 -2.05
C ARG A 49 3.51 -3.94 -3.42
N THR A 50 2.51 -3.55 -4.21
CA THR A 50 2.74 -2.93 -5.52
C THR A 50 3.62 -1.69 -5.39
N LEU A 51 3.30 -0.79 -4.46
CA LEU A 51 4.09 0.42 -4.21
C LEU A 51 5.53 0.14 -3.76
N THR A 52 5.75 -0.95 -3.02
CA THR A 52 7.04 -1.20 -2.35
C THR A 52 7.92 -2.26 -3.02
N LYS A 53 7.36 -3.08 -3.90
CA LYS A 53 8.01 -4.28 -4.45
C LYS A 53 7.88 -4.41 -5.96
N ASP A 54 6.90 -3.78 -6.61
CA ASP A 54 6.66 -3.99 -8.04
C ASP A 54 7.69 -3.22 -8.91
N PRO A 55 8.43 -3.89 -9.81
CA PRO A 55 9.41 -3.24 -10.68
C PRO A 55 8.80 -2.15 -11.56
N ILE A 56 7.50 -2.21 -11.89
CA ILE A 56 6.86 -1.16 -12.70
C ILE A 56 6.87 0.20 -11.99
N LEU A 57 6.95 0.20 -10.66
CA LEU A 57 7.06 1.40 -9.83
C LEU A 57 8.50 1.72 -9.39
N ALA A 58 9.50 0.99 -9.88
CA ALA A 58 10.91 1.32 -9.63
C ALA A 58 11.29 2.75 -10.05
N PRO A 59 10.79 3.33 -11.17
CA PRO A 59 11.09 4.72 -11.52
C PRO A 59 10.65 5.74 -10.46
N LEU A 60 9.54 5.47 -9.77
CA LEU A 60 9.05 6.31 -8.68
C LEU A 60 9.93 6.21 -7.42
N ARG A 61 10.52 5.02 -7.18
CA ARG A 61 11.37 4.73 -6.02
C ARG A 61 12.84 5.09 -6.23
N ALA A 62 13.31 5.08 -7.48
CA ALA A 62 14.70 5.32 -7.86
C ALA A 62 15.39 6.54 -7.22
N PRO A 63 14.70 7.69 -6.95
CA PRO A 63 15.32 8.82 -6.25
C PRO A 63 15.67 8.52 -4.77
N PHE A 64 15.02 7.54 -4.16
CA PHE A 64 15.09 7.22 -2.73
C PHE A 64 15.70 5.85 -2.45
N THR A 65 15.73 4.96 -3.44
CA THR A 65 16.18 3.57 -3.28
C THR A 65 17.22 3.17 -4.31
N THR A 66 17.91 2.06 -4.04
CA THR A 66 18.85 1.41 -4.94
C THR A 66 18.47 -0.07 -5.04
N TYR A 67 18.28 -0.57 -6.27
CA TYR A 67 18.03 -1.98 -6.54
C TYR A 67 19.10 -2.89 -5.94
N GLN A 68 18.67 -4.00 -5.35
CA GLN A 68 19.55 -5.00 -4.74
C GLN A 68 19.45 -6.33 -5.47
N SER A 69 18.24 -6.90 -5.56
CA SER A 69 18.03 -8.25 -6.08
C SER A 69 16.57 -8.48 -6.45
N PRO A 70 16.24 -9.59 -7.13
CA PRO A 70 14.87 -10.10 -7.17
C PRO A 70 14.39 -10.50 -5.76
N ALA A 71 13.08 -10.38 -5.49
CA ALA A 71 12.46 -10.68 -4.18
C ALA A 71 11.43 -11.83 -4.22
N GLY A 72 10.98 -12.20 -5.42
CA GLY A 72 9.91 -13.17 -5.64
C GLY A 72 9.35 -13.01 -7.06
N PRO A 73 8.30 -13.79 -7.42
CA PRO A 73 7.65 -13.67 -8.73
C PRO A 73 7.17 -12.23 -8.98
N GLY A 74 7.79 -11.54 -9.93
CA GLY A 74 7.43 -10.16 -10.28
C GLY A 74 7.78 -9.11 -9.23
N GLU A 75 8.64 -9.40 -8.25
CA GLU A 75 9.00 -8.45 -7.19
C GLU A 75 10.50 -8.19 -7.09
N VAL A 76 10.86 -6.98 -6.64
CA VAL A 76 12.25 -6.53 -6.45
C VAL A 76 12.53 -6.11 -5.00
N MET A 77 13.75 -6.39 -4.55
CA MET A 77 14.33 -5.86 -3.32
C MET A 77 15.14 -4.61 -3.66
N GLU A 78 14.91 -3.55 -2.91
CA GLU A 78 15.67 -2.32 -2.97
C GLU A 78 16.07 -1.89 -1.56
N ALA A 79 17.18 -1.17 -1.45
CA ALA A 79 17.64 -0.58 -0.20
C ALA A 79 17.47 0.95 -0.22
N PRO A 80 17.12 1.59 0.89
CA PRO A 80 17.08 3.04 1.00
C PRO A 80 18.46 3.66 0.72
N ARG A 81 18.49 4.76 -0.03
CA ARG A 81 19.69 5.55 -0.24
C ARG A 81 20.08 6.29 1.04
N ALA A 82 21.37 6.62 1.16
CA ALA A 82 21.87 7.45 2.24
C ALA A 82 21.29 8.88 2.21
N GLY A 83 21.31 9.54 3.36
CA GLY A 83 20.82 10.91 3.56
C GLY A 83 19.53 10.95 4.40
N MET A 84 19.37 11.99 5.21
CA MET A 84 18.36 12.03 6.27
C MET A 84 16.91 11.82 5.79
N LEU A 85 16.48 12.58 4.78
CA LEU A 85 15.12 12.49 4.25
C LEU A 85 14.98 11.38 3.22
N ARG A 86 16.00 11.19 2.37
CA ARG A 86 15.99 10.14 1.33
C ARG A 86 15.95 8.74 1.93
N HIS A 87 16.66 8.54 3.04
CA HIS A 87 16.65 7.28 3.76
C HIS A 87 15.29 6.98 4.38
N ALA A 88 14.69 7.94 5.10
CA ALA A 88 13.39 7.73 5.73
C ALA A 88 12.27 7.47 4.68
N ILE A 89 12.23 8.24 3.60
CA ILE A 89 11.29 8.02 2.49
C ILE A 89 11.59 6.67 1.81
N GLY A 90 12.86 6.35 1.59
CA GLY A 90 13.27 5.06 1.03
C GLY A 90 12.82 3.87 1.89
N GLU A 91 12.93 3.96 3.21
CA GLU A 91 12.40 2.92 4.11
C GLU A 91 10.89 2.78 4.00
N LEU A 92 10.15 3.88 3.97
CA LEU A 92 8.70 3.85 3.74
C LEU A 92 8.35 3.17 2.41
N LEU A 93 9.09 3.50 1.34
CA LEU A 93 8.88 2.98 -0.01
C LEU A 93 9.44 1.56 -0.23
N THR A 94 10.15 0.98 0.73
CA THR A 94 10.67 -0.40 0.64
C THR A 94 10.03 -1.33 1.68
N CYS A 95 9.37 -0.77 2.70
CA CYS A 95 8.71 -1.52 3.76
C CYS A 95 7.19 -1.62 3.52
N PRO A 96 6.67 -2.80 3.13
CA PRO A 96 5.23 -2.98 2.87
C PRO A 96 4.37 -2.78 4.12
N PHE A 97 4.91 -3.06 5.32
CA PHE A 97 4.19 -2.83 6.57
C PHE A 97 4.02 -1.34 6.88
N CYS A 98 5.08 -0.55 6.71
CA CYS A 98 4.99 0.90 6.83
C CYS A 98 4.00 1.44 5.81
N MET A 99 4.10 1.00 4.55
CA MET A 99 3.19 1.44 3.50
C MET A 99 1.72 1.04 3.78
N THR A 100 1.48 -0.14 4.35
CA THR A 100 0.13 -0.62 4.76
C THR A 100 -0.57 0.39 5.69
N GLN A 101 0.17 1.00 6.62
CA GLN A 101 -0.41 2.00 7.53
C GLN A 101 -0.91 3.24 6.75
N TRP A 102 -0.15 3.69 5.76
CA TRP A 102 -0.51 4.86 4.94
C TRP A 102 -1.66 4.53 3.98
N THR A 103 -1.57 3.42 3.25
CA THR A 103 -2.58 3.04 2.26
C THR A 103 -3.90 2.63 2.91
N GLY A 104 -3.85 1.94 4.06
CA GLY A 104 -5.05 1.56 4.81
C GLY A 104 -5.81 2.76 5.37
N THR A 105 -5.09 3.71 5.99
CA THR A 105 -5.72 4.94 6.50
C THR A 105 -6.23 5.84 5.37
N ALA A 106 -5.50 5.93 4.26
CA ALA A 106 -5.97 6.64 3.08
C ALA A 106 -7.22 5.99 2.47
N GLY A 107 -7.23 4.66 2.34
CA GLY A 107 -8.38 3.93 1.83
C GLY A 107 -9.62 4.09 2.72
N LEU A 108 -9.46 4.07 4.04
CA LEU A 108 -10.56 4.34 4.97
C LEU A 108 -11.10 5.78 4.84
N ALA A 109 -10.21 6.76 4.71
CA ALA A 109 -10.61 8.14 4.44
C ALA A 109 -11.35 8.25 3.10
N CYS A 110 -10.86 7.59 2.06
CA CYS A 110 -11.53 7.53 0.76
C CYS A 110 -12.92 6.88 0.84
N LEU A 111 -13.09 5.80 1.60
CA LEU A 111 -14.42 5.20 1.83
C LEU A 111 -15.37 6.20 2.49
N ALA A 112 -14.89 7.02 3.44
CA ALA A 112 -15.72 8.00 4.12
C ALA A 112 -16.14 9.17 3.22
N PHE A 113 -15.28 9.62 2.30
CA PHE A 113 -15.56 10.76 1.42
C PHE A 113 -16.16 10.39 0.06
N PHE A 114 -15.81 9.21 -0.45
CA PHE A 114 -16.12 8.73 -1.80
C PHE A 114 -16.38 7.21 -1.78
N PRO A 115 -17.49 6.74 -1.18
CA PRO A 115 -17.73 5.32 -0.93
C PRO A 115 -17.78 4.51 -2.23
N GLU A 116 -18.61 4.90 -3.19
CA GLU A 116 -18.83 4.13 -4.42
C GLU A 116 -17.56 3.96 -5.28
N PRO A 117 -16.78 5.03 -5.59
CA PRO A 117 -15.52 4.84 -6.31
C PRO A 117 -14.51 4.00 -5.52
N THR A 118 -14.45 4.17 -4.20
CA THR A 118 -13.51 3.43 -3.37
C THR A 118 -13.85 1.94 -3.34
N ARG A 119 -15.13 1.59 -3.23
CA ARG A 119 -15.62 0.21 -3.32
C ARG A 119 -15.26 -0.46 -4.64
N TRP A 120 -15.38 0.24 -5.76
CA TRP A 120 -14.95 -0.25 -7.06
C TRP A 120 -13.45 -0.54 -7.11
N VAL A 121 -12.64 0.40 -6.61
CA VAL A 121 -11.19 0.24 -6.57
C VAL A 121 -10.76 -0.91 -5.65
N THR A 122 -11.31 -1.00 -4.43
CA THR A 122 -10.97 -2.08 -3.49
C THR A 122 -11.42 -3.44 -4.01
N SER A 123 -12.57 -3.52 -4.68
CA SER A 123 -13.04 -4.75 -5.32
C SER A 123 -12.09 -5.18 -6.45
N GLY A 124 -11.72 -4.25 -7.33
CA GLY A 124 -10.78 -4.54 -8.42
C GLY A 124 -9.40 -4.99 -7.93
N LEU A 125 -8.84 -4.29 -6.94
CA LEU A 125 -7.56 -4.66 -6.34
C LEU A 125 -7.61 -6.01 -5.62
N SER A 126 -8.74 -6.32 -4.98
CA SER A 126 -8.95 -7.63 -4.33
C SER A 126 -9.05 -8.76 -5.35
N ALA A 127 -9.72 -8.52 -6.48
CA ALA A 127 -9.78 -9.47 -7.58
C ALA A 127 -8.39 -9.73 -8.19
N VAL A 128 -7.57 -8.68 -8.36
CA VAL A 128 -6.17 -8.83 -8.80
C VAL A 128 -5.36 -9.65 -7.80
N ALA A 129 -5.46 -9.35 -6.50
CA ALA A 129 -4.75 -10.12 -5.47
C ALA A 129 -5.14 -11.61 -5.47
N ALA A 130 -6.43 -11.91 -5.68
CA ALA A 130 -6.90 -13.28 -5.82
C ALA A 130 -6.34 -13.94 -7.10
N ALA A 131 -6.29 -13.21 -8.22
CA ALA A 131 -5.69 -13.71 -9.46
C ALA A 131 -4.20 -14.02 -9.30
N ASP A 132 -3.44 -13.18 -8.59
CA ASP A 132 -2.03 -13.44 -8.29
C ASP A 132 -1.85 -14.70 -7.43
N ALA A 133 -2.72 -14.88 -6.42
CA ALA A 133 -2.69 -16.08 -5.58
C ALA A 133 -2.97 -17.35 -6.40
N LEU A 134 -3.89 -17.27 -7.37
CA LEU A 134 -4.17 -18.36 -8.30
C LEU A 134 -2.96 -18.64 -9.22
N GLN A 135 -2.29 -17.61 -9.72
CA GLN A 135 -1.07 -17.76 -10.54
C GLN A 135 0.07 -18.42 -9.75
N LEU A 136 0.27 -18.01 -8.49
CA LEU A 136 1.24 -18.63 -7.59
C LEU A 136 0.89 -20.09 -7.31
N GLY A 137 -0.38 -20.39 -7.05
CA GLY A 137 -0.87 -21.75 -6.87
C GLY A 137 -0.67 -22.61 -8.12
N TYR A 138 -0.96 -22.08 -9.31
CA TYR A 138 -0.73 -22.77 -10.58
C TYR A 138 0.75 -23.07 -10.80
N ALA A 139 1.64 -22.12 -10.53
CA ALA A 139 3.08 -22.32 -10.64
C ALA A 139 3.58 -23.44 -9.70
N GLN A 140 3.05 -23.52 -8.48
CA GLN A 140 3.35 -24.61 -7.55
C GLN A 140 2.87 -25.97 -8.07
N LEU A 141 1.65 -26.04 -8.62
CA LEU A 141 1.11 -27.27 -9.21
C LEU A 141 1.93 -27.72 -10.43
N GLN A 142 2.43 -26.79 -11.25
CA GLN A 142 3.31 -27.13 -12.38
C GLN A 142 4.65 -27.72 -11.93
N GLN A 143 5.24 -27.17 -10.87
CA GLN A 143 6.49 -27.69 -10.30
C GLN A 143 6.30 -29.12 -9.79
N ALA A 144 5.23 -29.37 -9.03
CA ALA A 144 4.93 -30.69 -8.48
C ALA A 144 4.60 -31.75 -9.57
N ALA A 145 4.17 -31.33 -10.75
CA ALA A 145 3.89 -32.25 -11.87
C ALA A 145 5.12 -32.59 -12.72
N GLN A 146 6.23 -31.87 -12.52
CA GLN A 146 7.51 -32.10 -13.22
C GLN A 146 8.48 -32.97 -12.41
N GLU A 147 8.20 -33.18 -11.13
CA GLU A 147 8.90 -34.12 -10.23
C GLU A 147 8.35 -35.54 -10.35
#